data_AF-D1BEA5-F1
#
_entry.id   AF-D1BEA5-F1
#
_cell.length_a   1.000
_cell.length_b   1.000
_cell.length_c   1.000
_cell.angle_alpha   90.00
_cell.angle_beta   90.00
_cell.angle_gamma   90.00
#
_symmetry.space_group_name_H-M   'P 1'
#
loop_
_entity.id
_entity.type
_entity.pdbx_description
1 polymer ?
#
loop_
_entity_poly.entity_id
_entity_poly.type
_entity_poly.pdbx_seq_one_letter_code
_entity_poly.pdbx_strand_id
1 'polypeptide(L)'
;MSSSLVGPQQPRLPVATQRLTPLTQDRTRDRILTLVPRHRIFTLALRDRMPLDENGWSVHLHNDLCPKPCVDGSRCAGTVARIIQKSRTEGIDHTQAVSGISEIVEEMLGSPGVTLGKFSGIEIPGLSSYGIVRVPISSIYEERGDQNETLDPFDIAFDVLTRVIDALRIATNASIPPLTIERIYPIYIELDCDEDGKVEVKNIAISEHGSLLERSDAATPAQLRSAEEYFVAGANDDPVENIRYWMLAARNDARVIGDYAGAALKTAAASEILIKTTAGLLIWEQIEHQPQLRSSWSSKGQAALSMRPSELIASVLSPALRGGWSSQHNHQPVGAWRLYVAKLRNRVIHNGYRPSAPEVHDAICAVDQLVDHVADRIASRAQLHPRTAVILLGQEGLERRGAWGKVRATLDADGSDWRDQYRTWSEGLADVLSDE
;
A
#
# COMPACT_ATOMS: atom_id res chain seq x y z
N MET A 1 2.79 -58.84 -15.24
CA MET A 1 3.05 -57.72 -16.15
C MET A 1 2.87 -56.43 -15.36
N SER A 2 3.97 -55.93 -14.79
CA SER A 2 3.98 -54.78 -13.89
C SER A 2 4.39 -53.55 -14.68
N SER A 3 3.49 -52.57 -14.75
CA SER A 3 3.73 -51.27 -15.41
C SER A 3 4.17 -50.26 -14.37
N SER A 4 5.43 -49.81 -14.47
CA SER A 4 5.99 -48.72 -13.68
C SER A 4 5.73 -47.40 -14.40
N LEU A 5 4.95 -46.53 -13.78
CA LEU A 5 4.74 -45.14 -14.21
C LEU A 5 5.96 -44.29 -13.78
N VAL A 6 6.70 -43.80 -14.77
CA VAL A 6 7.75 -42.80 -14.61
C VAL A 6 7.10 -41.42 -14.71
N GLY A 7 7.14 -40.66 -13.62
CA GLY A 7 6.66 -39.27 -13.58
C GLY A 7 7.62 -38.29 -14.28
N PRO A 8 7.13 -37.13 -14.76
CA PRO A 8 7.94 -36.18 -15.52
C PRO A 8 8.93 -35.44 -14.61
N GLN A 9 10.20 -35.43 -15.00
CA GLN A 9 11.23 -34.61 -14.37
C GLN A 9 11.02 -33.13 -14.71
N GLN A 10 10.90 -32.29 -13.68
CA GLN A 10 10.92 -30.84 -13.85
C GLN A 10 12.34 -30.35 -14.24
N PRO A 11 12.47 -29.38 -15.16
CA PRO A 11 13.76 -28.82 -15.54
C PRO A 11 14.30 -27.93 -14.41
N ARG A 12 15.53 -28.21 -13.98
CA ARG A 12 16.29 -27.32 -13.07
C ARG A 12 16.83 -26.13 -13.86
N LEU A 13 16.45 -24.92 -13.46
CA LEU A 13 17.01 -23.69 -14.01
C LEU A 13 18.48 -23.50 -13.56
N PRO A 14 19.36 -22.99 -14.44
CA PRO A 14 20.77 -22.74 -14.10
C PRO A 14 20.89 -21.50 -13.19
N VAL A 15 21.51 -21.68 -12.03
CA VAL A 15 21.90 -20.57 -11.14
C VAL A 15 23.18 -19.95 -11.67
N ALA A 16 23.08 -18.75 -12.25
CA ALA A 16 24.24 -17.96 -12.66
C ALA A 16 25.03 -17.50 -11.41
N THR A 17 26.22 -18.05 -11.21
CA THR A 17 27.15 -17.63 -10.15
C THR A 17 28.07 -16.54 -10.71
N GLN A 18 27.74 -15.27 -10.47
CA GLN A 18 28.69 -14.17 -10.70
C GLN A 18 29.82 -14.25 -9.65
N ARG A 19 31.06 -14.45 -10.12
CA ARG A 19 32.26 -14.32 -9.28
C ARG A 19 32.55 -12.84 -9.04
N LEU A 20 32.32 -12.38 -7.82
CA LEU A 20 32.80 -11.08 -7.35
C LEU A 20 34.31 -11.14 -7.12
N THR A 21 35.02 -10.13 -7.63
CA THR A 21 36.46 -9.92 -7.45
C THR A 21 36.73 -9.54 -5.98
N PRO A 22 37.80 -10.04 -5.33
CA PRO A 22 38.04 -9.76 -3.91
C PRO A 22 38.46 -8.29 -3.75
N LEU A 23 37.65 -7.50 -3.05
CA LEU A 23 38.08 -6.23 -2.48
C LEU A 23 39.13 -6.51 -1.39
N THR A 24 40.17 -5.69 -1.36
CA THR A 24 41.28 -5.69 -0.42
C THR A 24 40.79 -5.63 1.04
N GLN A 25 40.63 -6.81 1.64
CA GLN A 25 40.33 -7.08 3.04
C GLN A 25 41.64 -7.12 3.83
N ASP A 26 42.12 -6.04 4.46
CA ASP A 26 43.18 -6.25 5.48
C ASP A 26 43.45 -5.17 6.55
N ARG A 27 42.62 -4.12 6.70
CA ARG A 27 42.80 -3.18 7.83
C ARG A 27 41.54 -2.73 8.57
N THR A 28 40.36 -2.92 7.98
CA THR A 28 39.09 -2.60 8.63
C THR A 28 38.55 -3.76 9.49
N ARG A 29 38.98 -5.00 9.24
CA ARG A 29 38.51 -6.18 10.01
C ARG A 29 38.92 -6.13 11.49
N ASP A 30 40.13 -5.70 11.80
CA ASP A 30 40.62 -5.69 13.19
C ASP A 30 39.97 -4.62 14.08
N ARG A 31 39.37 -3.57 13.51
CA ARG A 31 38.58 -2.58 14.27
C ARG A 31 37.09 -2.95 14.39
N ILE A 32 36.57 -3.83 13.54
CA ILE A 32 35.17 -4.26 13.56
C ILE A 32 34.93 -5.37 14.60
N LEU A 33 35.98 -6.08 15.02
CA LEU A 33 35.87 -7.27 15.88
C LEU A 33 35.69 -7.01 17.38
N THR A 34 35.68 -5.75 17.84
CA THR A 34 35.42 -5.42 19.26
C THR A 34 34.15 -4.60 19.51
N LEU A 35 33.36 -4.32 18.47
CA LEU A 35 32.04 -3.71 18.67
C LEU A 35 31.08 -4.83 19.04
N VAL A 36 30.86 -5.00 20.35
CA VAL A 36 29.79 -5.87 20.81
C VAL A 36 28.46 -5.21 20.40
N PRO A 37 27.58 -5.94 19.69
CA PRO A 37 26.36 -5.35 19.18
C PRO A 37 25.42 -5.03 20.35
N ARG A 38 25.11 -3.74 20.55
CA ARG A 38 23.92 -3.33 21.31
C ARG A 38 22.69 -3.69 20.48
N HIS A 39 21.58 -4.03 21.13
CA HIS A 39 20.34 -4.32 20.42
C HIS A 39 19.21 -3.45 20.93
N ARG A 40 18.27 -3.21 20.02
CA ARG A 40 16.97 -2.65 20.34
C ARG A 40 15.93 -3.73 20.25
N ILE A 41 15.08 -3.83 21.28
CA ILE A 41 14.00 -4.79 21.35
C ILE A 41 12.69 -4.02 21.29
N PHE A 42 11.82 -4.45 20.38
CA PHE A 42 10.48 -3.92 20.21
C PHE A 42 9.48 -4.99 20.59
N THR A 43 8.57 -4.65 21.49
CA THR A 43 7.41 -5.48 21.81
C THR A 43 6.17 -4.84 21.20
N LEU A 44 5.55 -5.55 20.26
CA LEU A 44 4.41 -5.10 19.46
C LEU A 44 3.24 -6.04 19.72
N ALA A 45 2.18 -5.57 20.35
CA ALA A 45 0.97 -6.40 20.48
C ALA A 45 0.19 -6.44 19.17
N LEU A 46 -0.28 -7.63 18.79
CA LEU A 46 -0.98 -7.87 17.54
C LEU A 46 -2.48 -7.98 17.81
N ARG A 47 -3.32 -7.37 16.96
CA ARG A 47 -4.78 -7.51 17.06
C ARG A 47 -5.26 -8.88 16.56
N ASP A 48 -4.48 -9.51 15.70
CA ASP A 48 -4.84 -10.77 15.06
C ASP A 48 -4.32 -12.01 15.76
N ARG A 49 -5.08 -13.08 15.61
CA ARG A 49 -4.66 -14.43 15.98
C ARG A 49 -3.72 -15.00 14.92
N MET A 50 -2.63 -15.59 15.37
CA MET A 50 -1.68 -16.31 14.54
C MET A 50 -1.93 -17.82 14.63
N PRO A 51 -1.69 -18.61 13.56
CA PRO A 51 -1.86 -20.06 13.52
C PRO A 51 -0.67 -20.74 14.21
N LEU A 52 -0.38 -20.34 15.44
CA LEU A 52 0.70 -20.84 16.26
C LEU A 52 0.12 -21.55 17.49
N ASP A 53 0.88 -22.52 18.01
CA ASP A 53 0.62 -23.07 19.34
C ASP A 53 1.07 -22.09 20.43
N GLU A 54 0.88 -22.47 21.69
CA GLU A 54 1.22 -21.61 22.83
C GLU A 54 2.73 -21.35 23.00
N ASN A 55 3.58 -22.13 22.30
CA ASN A 55 5.02 -21.96 22.32
C ASN A 55 5.48 -20.81 21.41
N GLY A 56 4.62 -20.39 20.48
CA GLY A 56 4.93 -19.37 19.49
C GLY A 56 5.95 -19.85 18.44
N TRP A 57 6.54 -18.91 17.71
CA TRP A 57 7.48 -19.18 16.64
C TRP A 57 8.55 -18.11 16.58
N SER A 58 9.81 -18.51 16.37
CA SER A 58 10.96 -17.61 16.29
C SER A 58 11.69 -17.77 14.97
N VAL A 59 12.11 -16.65 14.39
CA VAL A 59 12.92 -16.56 13.17
C VAL A 59 14.19 -15.80 13.47
N HIS A 60 15.32 -16.38 13.11
CA HIS A 60 16.64 -15.78 13.25
C HIS A 60 17.20 -15.41 11.89
N LEU A 61 17.42 -14.11 11.66
CA LEU A 61 18.00 -13.56 10.45
C LEU A 61 19.46 -13.17 10.75
N HIS A 62 20.38 -14.06 10.38
CA HIS A 62 21.81 -13.82 10.55
C HIS A 62 22.36 -12.95 9.41
N ASN A 63 23.14 -11.91 9.74
CA ASN A 63 23.93 -11.17 8.76
C ASN A 63 25.32 -11.79 8.58
N ASP A 64 26.11 -11.27 7.64
CA ASP A 64 27.47 -11.75 7.35
C ASP A 64 28.45 -11.55 8.52
N LEU A 65 28.09 -10.71 9.49
CA LEU A 65 28.86 -10.47 10.71
C LEU A 65 28.54 -11.48 11.82
N CYS A 66 27.52 -12.33 11.64
CA CYS A 66 27.17 -13.33 12.63
C CYS A 66 28.21 -14.47 12.66
N PRO A 67 28.77 -14.81 13.84
CA PRO A 67 29.67 -15.95 13.96
C PRO A 67 28.93 -17.24 13.60
N LYS A 68 29.56 -18.09 12.79
CA LYS A 68 29.02 -19.40 12.38
C LYS A 68 29.86 -20.53 13.02
N PRO A 69 29.25 -21.47 13.77
CA PRO A 69 27.84 -21.58 14.11
C PRO A 69 27.39 -20.54 15.15
N CYS A 70 26.18 -20.00 15.00
CA CYS A 70 25.58 -19.11 16.00
C CYS A 70 25.06 -19.96 17.17
N VAL A 71 25.94 -20.26 18.13
CA VAL A 71 25.61 -21.14 19.26
C VAL A 71 24.72 -20.42 20.30
N ASP A 72 24.85 -19.10 20.41
CA ASP A 72 24.08 -18.30 21.35
C ASP A 72 23.47 -17.07 20.66
N GLY A 73 22.15 -17.07 20.54
CA GLY A 73 21.39 -15.94 19.98
C GLY A 73 21.56 -14.64 20.76
N SER A 74 22.07 -14.68 22.00
CA SER A 74 22.39 -13.50 22.81
C SER A 74 23.48 -12.63 22.16
N ARG A 75 24.48 -13.23 21.51
CA ARG A 75 25.61 -12.53 20.86
C ARG A 75 25.47 -12.40 19.35
N CYS A 76 24.32 -12.79 18.82
CA CYS A 76 24.05 -12.71 17.40
C CYS A 76 23.94 -11.24 16.97
N ALA A 77 24.77 -10.81 16.03
CA ALA A 77 24.62 -9.53 15.35
C ALA A 77 23.44 -9.49 14.36
N GLY A 78 22.66 -10.57 14.28
CA GLY A 78 21.49 -10.71 13.43
C GLY A 78 20.19 -10.22 14.07
N THR A 79 19.17 -10.05 13.24
CA THR A 79 17.82 -9.70 13.67
C THR A 79 17.09 -10.96 14.13
N VAL A 80 16.41 -10.88 15.27
CA VAL A 80 15.56 -11.99 15.76
C VAL A 80 14.14 -11.49 15.86
N ALA A 81 13.18 -12.24 15.33
CA ALA A 81 11.77 -11.94 15.46
C ALA A 81 11.06 -13.16 16.03
N ARG A 82 10.26 -12.95 17.07
CA ARG A 82 9.46 -13.98 17.71
C ARG A 82 8.01 -13.55 17.72
N ILE A 83 7.12 -14.44 17.33
CA ILE A 83 5.66 -14.27 17.41
C ILE A 83 5.16 -15.26 18.47
N ILE A 84 4.42 -14.76 19.45
CA ILE A 84 3.86 -15.58 20.51
C ILE A 84 2.33 -15.51 20.42
N GLN A 85 1.68 -16.67 20.47
CA GLN A 85 0.23 -16.82 20.54
C GLN A 85 -0.09 -17.39 21.92
N LYS A 86 -1.05 -16.81 22.62
CA LYS A 86 -1.57 -17.31 23.90
C LYS A 86 -3.02 -17.76 23.78
N SER A 87 -3.50 -18.48 24.79
CA SER A 87 -4.86 -19.02 24.84
C SER A 87 -5.92 -17.90 24.85
N ARG A 88 -7.13 -18.23 24.37
CA ARG A 88 -8.17 -17.26 24.00
C ARG A 88 -8.64 -16.43 25.21
N THR A 89 -8.44 -15.11 25.14
CA THR A 89 -9.20 -14.12 25.91
C THR A 89 -10.13 -13.39 24.94
N GLU A 90 -11.45 -13.54 25.10
CA GLU A 90 -12.42 -12.83 24.27
C GLU A 90 -12.54 -11.37 24.72
N GLY A 91 -12.56 -10.44 23.75
CA GLY A 91 -12.95 -9.05 24.01
C GLY A 91 -11.93 -8.25 24.80
N ILE A 92 -10.68 -8.28 24.37
CA ILE A 92 -9.60 -7.50 24.97
C ILE A 92 -9.87 -6.00 24.77
N ASP A 93 -9.92 -5.24 25.86
CA ASP A 93 -9.89 -3.79 25.79
C ASP A 93 -8.45 -3.25 25.74
N HIS A 94 -8.30 -1.98 25.37
CA HIS A 94 -6.98 -1.35 25.26
C HIS A 94 -6.19 -1.40 26.57
N THR A 95 -6.86 -1.21 27.72
CA THR A 95 -6.23 -1.21 29.05
C THR A 95 -5.57 -2.55 29.34
N GLN A 96 -6.23 -3.64 28.96
CA GLN A 96 -5.71 -4.99 29.07
C GLN A 96 -4.49 -5.21 28.16
N ALA A 97 -4.52 -4.70 26.93
CA ALA A 97 -3.36 -4.76 26.04
C ALA A 97 -2.14 -3.99 26.61
N VAL A 98 -2.33 -2.79 27.15
CA VAL A 98 -1.25 -2.01 27.79
C VAL A 98 -0.65 -2.75 28.98
N SER A 99 -1.52 -3.26 29.85
CA SER A 99 -1.13 -4.01 31.05
C SER A 99 -0.33 -5.23 30.64
N GLY A 100 -0.79 -5.95 29.62
CA GLY A 100 -0.10 -7.13 29.14
C GLY A 100 1.27 -6.86 28.50
N ILE A 101 1.43 -5.77 27.74
CA ILE A 101 2.76 -5.37 27.24
C ILE A 101 3.67 -4.97 28.39
N SER A 102 3.15 -4.30 29.41
CA SER A 102 3.93 -3.88 30.58
C SER A 102 4.43 -5.09 31.37
N GLU A 103 3.59 -6.11 31.57
CA GLU A 103 3.99 -7.38 32.21
C GLU A 103 5.09 -8.12 31.43
N ILE A 104 5.00 -8.15 30.09
CA ILE A 104 6.07 -8.69 29.23
C ILE A 104 7.39 -7.97 29.52
N VAL A 105 7.35 -6.65 29.59
CA VAL A 105 8.54 -5.83 29.79
C VAL A 105 9.10 -5.96 31.19
N GLU A 106 8.27 -5.98 32.23
CA GLU A 106 8.72 -6.23 33.60
C GLU A 106 9.44 -7.59 33.72
N GLU A 107 8.95 -8.63 33.06
CA GLU A 107 9.65 -9.92 33.03
C GLU A 107 10.99 -9.84 32.27
N MET A 108 11.03 -9.10 31.15
CA MET A 108 12.27 -8.83 30.40
C MET A 108 13.32 -8.13 31.26
N LEU A 109 12.90 -7.19 32.12
CA LEU A 109 13.78 -6.43 33.00
C LEU A 109 14.22 -7.24 34.24
N GLY A 110 13.34 -8.08 34.78
CA GLY A 110 13.56 -8.82 36.03
C GLY A 110 14.48 -10.04 35.89
N SER A 111 14.75 -10.49 34.66
CA SER A 111 15.51 -11.71 34.40
C SER A 111 16.91 -11.37 33.84
N PRO A 112 18.00 -11.55 34.61
CA PRO A 112 19.35 -11.35 34.09
C PRO A 112 19.69 -12.45 33.06
N GLY A 113 20.16 -12.04 31.88
CA GLY A 113 20.59 -12.95 30.80
C GLY A 113 19.44 -13.57 30.01
N VAL A 114 18.36 -12.83 29.77
CA VAL A 114 17.23 -13.36 29.00
C VAL A 114 17.60 -13.58 27.54
N THR A 115 17.61 -14.85 27.16
CA THR A 115 17.52 -15.24 25.77
C THR A 115 16.05 -15.21 25.36
N LEU A 116 15.76 -14.67 24.17
CA LEU A 116 14.41 -14.65 23.56
C LEU A 116 13.69 -16.01 23.61
N GLY A 117 14.41 -17.12 23.81
CA GLY A 117 13.88 -18.48 23.98
C GLY A 117 13.00 -18.69 25.23
N LYS A 118 13.22 -17.97 26.34
CA LYS A 118 12.59 -18.29 27.64
C LYS A 118 11.15 -17.75 27.85
N PHE A 119 10.65 -16.89 26.96
CA PHE A 119 9.36 -16.18 27.14
C PHE A 119 8.08 -17.02 26.93
N SER A 120 8.19 -18.33 26.69
CA SER A 120 6.99 -19.16 26.44
C SER A 120 6.10 -19.34 27.68
N GLY A 121 6.57 -19.01 28.88
CA GLY A 121 5.90 -19.34 30.16
C GLY A 121 4.90 -18.33 30.72
N ILE A 122 4.91 -17.06 30.33
CA ILE A 122 4.04 -16.06 30.97
C ILE A 122 2.60 -16.18 30.44
N GLU A 123 1.64 -16.29 31.35
CA GLU A 123 0.24 -15.99 31.05
C GLU A 123 0.03 -14.50 31.20
N ILE A 124 -0.30 -13.83 30.09
CA ILE A 124 -0.55 -12.39 30.07
C ILE A 124 -2.05 -12.21 29.84
N PRO A 125 -2.81 -11.77 30.85
CA PRO A 125 -4.24 -11.60 30.72
C PRO A 125 -4.57 -10.60 29.62
N GLY A 126 -5.29 -11.04 28.60
CA GLY A 126 -5.83 -10.15 27.58
C GLY A 126 -4.87 -9.76 26.46
N LEU A 127 -3.84 -10.54 26.15
CA LEU A 127 -3.16 -10.46 24.85
C LEU A 127 -3.18 -11.81 24.15
N SER A 128 -3.90 -11.89 23.03
CA SER A 128 -3.98 -13.12 22.25
C SER A 128 -2.68 -13.38 21.48
N SER A 129 -2.04 -12.33 20.94
CA SER A 129 -0.83 -12.43 20.13
C SER A 129 0.08 -11.22 20.30
N TYR A 130 1.38 -11.43 20.25
CA TYR A 130 2.36 -10.33 20.20
C TYR A 130 3.64 -10.75 19.47
N GLY A 131 4.31 -9.77 18.87
CA GLY A 131 5.61 -9.89 18.24
C GLY A 131 6.70 -9.24 19.10
N ILE A 132 7.82 -9.92 19.27
CA ILE A 132 9.05 -9.35 19.82
C ILE A 132 10.08 -9.32 18.69
N VAL A 133 10.59 -8.13 18.37
CA VAL A 133 11.61 -7.95 17.35
C VAL A 133 12.86 -7.36 17.98
N ARG A 134 13.96 -8.09 17.89
CA ARG A 134 15.29 -7.64 18.31
C ARG A 134 16.10 -7.27 17.08
N VAL A 135 16.46 -6.00 16.98
CA VAL A 135 17.25 -5.43 15.88
C VAL A 135 18.63 -5.03 16.42
N PRO A 136 19.73 -5.38 15.74
CA PRO A 136 21.05 -4.88 16.11
C PRO A 136 21.14 -3.37 15.88
N ILE A 137 21.57 -2.62 16.88
CA ILE A 137 21.96 -1.22 16.73
C ILE A 137 23.42 -1.25 16.28
N SER A 138 23.68 -1.11 14.98
CA SER A 138 25.05 -0.86 14.56
C SER A 138 25.42 0.56 15.03
N SER A 139 26.52 0.68 15.79
CA SER A 139 27.07 1.97 16.26
C SER A 139 27.31 2.98 15.13
N ILE A 140 27.31 2.52 13.88
CA ILE A 140 27.45 3.31 12.66
C ILE A 140 26.32 4.35 12.51
N TYR A 141 25.11 4.09 13.02
CA TYR A 141 23.99 5.05 12.97
C TYR A 141 24.12 6.16 14.01
N GLU A 142 24.70 5.87 15.18
CA GLU A 142 24.87 6.85 16.26
C GLU A 142 26.11 7.74 16.03
N GLU A 143 27.20 7.20 15.48
CA GLU A 143 28.43 7.97 15.26
C GLU A 143 28.39 8.94 14.08
N ARG A 144 27.48 8.74 13.11
CA ARG A 144 27.48 9.58 11.90
C ARG A 144 26.94 10.99 12.08
N GLY A 145 26.22 11.29 13.17
CA GLY A 145 25.71 12.64 13.47
C GLY A 145 24.89 13.30 12.34
N ASP A 146 24.55 12.55 11.30
CA ASP A 146 23.86 13.03 10.11
C ASP A 146 22.37 12.89 10.39
N GLN A 147 21.79 13.94 10.99
CA GLN A 147 20.42 13.99 11.48
C GLN A 147 19.34 13.83 10.39
N ASN A 148 19.72 13.67 9.13
CA ASN A 148 18.79 13.89 8.03
C ASN A 148 17.99 12.67 7.57
N GLU A 149 18.28 11.43 7.99
CA GLU A 149 17.47 10.27 7.59
C GLU A 149 17.70 9.04 8.49
N THR A 150 17.63 9.20 9.81
CA THR A 150 17.55 8.02 10.69
C THR A 150 16.19 7.36 10.49
N LEU A 151 16.15 6.23 9.78
CA LEU A 151 14.98 5.36 9.67
C LEU A 151 14.38 5.14 11.06
N ASP A 152 13.07 5.33 11.19
CA ASP A 152 12.36 5.11 12.45
C ASP A 152 12.61 3.66 12.90
N PRO A 153 13.18 3.44 14.10
CA PRO A 153 13.38 2.10 14.63
C PRO A 153 12.09 1.25 14.66
N PHE A 154 10.92 1.88 14.81
CA PHE A 154 9.61 1.23 14.66
C PHE A 154 9.42 0.65 13.26
N ASP A 155 9.70 1.42 12.20
CA ASP A 155 9.54 0.98 10.81
C ASP A 155 10.39 -0.27 10.52
N ILE A 156 11.61 -0.31 11.06
CA ILE A 156 12.50 -1.47 10.90
C ILE A 156 11.89 -2.71 11.59
N ALA A 157 11.40 -2.55 12.82
CA ALA A 157 10.78 -3.65 13.56
C ALA A 157 9.49 -4.14 12.88
N PHE A 158 8.68 -3.20 12.41
CA PHE A 158 7.44 -3.45 11.68
C PHE A 158 7.69 -4.21 10.36
N ASP A 159 8.68 -3.80 9.58
CA ASP A 159 9.07 -4.47 8.34
C ASP A 159 9.51 -5.91 8.58
N VAL A 160 10.33 -6.14 9.62
CA VAL A 160 10.78 -7.48 10.00
C VAL A 160 9.58 -8.35 10.40
N LEU A 161 8.69 -7.82 11.25
CA LEU A 161 7.53 -8.57 11.71
C LEU A 161 6.57 -8.91 10.56
N THR A 162 6.36 -7.98 9.63
CA THR A 162 5.56 -8.18 8.41
C THR A 162 6.10 -9.35 7.58
N ARG A 163 7.43 -9.39 7.33
CA ARG A 163 8.07 -10.48 6.58
C ARG A 163 7.93 -11.83 7.27
N VAL A 164 8.02 -11.86 8.61
CA VAL A 164 7.87 -13.07 9.40
C VAL A 164 6.44 -13.59 9.31
N ILE A 165 5.43 -12.72 9.48
CA ILE A 165 4.02 -13.10 9.31
C ILE A 165 3.75 -13.59 7.89
N ASP A 166 4.30 -12.94 6.87
CA ASP A 166 4.19 -13.42 5.47
C ASP A 166 4.78 -14.81 5.28
N ALA A 167 5.94 -15.09 5.86
CA ALA A 167 6.54 -16.41 5.82
C ALA A 167 5.64 -17.45 6.53
N LEU A 168 5.04 -17.08 7.65
CA LEU A 168 4.08 -17.94 8.37
C LEU A 168 2.85 -18.25 7.50
N ARG A 169 2.28 -17.23 6.85
CA ARG A 169 1.13 -17.36 5.94
C ARG A 169 1.43 -18.34 4.81
N ILE A 170 2.59 -18.20 4.18
CA ILE A 170 3.02 -19.09 3.09
C ILE A 170 3.20 -20.52 3.60
N ALA A 171 3.87 -20.70 4.74
CA ALA A 171 4.18 -22.03 5.29
C ALA A 171 2.93 -22.78 5.78
N THR A 172 1.95 -22.07 6.33
CA THR A 172 0.75 -22.65 6.93
C THR A 172 -0.46 -22.65 6.00
N ASN A 173 -0.42 -21.88 4.91
CA ASN A 173 -1.58 -21.56 4.07
C ASN A 173 -2.77 -21.01 4.89
N ALA A 174 -2.49 -20.42 6.06
CA ALA A 174 -3.51 -19.86 6.92
C ALA A 174 -4.04 -18.54 6.33
N SER A 175 -5.35 -18.34 6.44
CA SER A 175 -6.02 -17.09 6.04
C SER A 175 -5.81 -15.99 7.09
N ILE A 176 -4.55 -15.64 7.33
CA ILE A 176 -4.18 -14.47 8.13
C ILE A 176 -4.08 -13.28 7.17
N PRO A 177 -4.69 -12.14 7.51
CA PRO A 177 -4.44 -10.89 6.79
C PRO A 177 -2.97 -10.45 6.92
N PRO A 178 -2.42 -9.74 5.93
CA PRO A 178 -1.13 -9.07 6.08
C PRO A 178 -1.10 -8.14 7.30
N LEU A 179 0.09 -7.92 7.87
CA LEU A 179 0.26 -7.00 8.99
C LEU A 179 0.23 -5.55 8.48
N THR A 180 -0.60 -4.71 9.09
CA THR A 180 -0.59 -3.25 8.93
C THR A 180 -0.40 -2.55 10.26
N ILE A 181 -0.07 -1.27 10.22
CA ILE A 181 0.09 -0.47 11.43
C ILE A 181 -1.23 -0.44 12.22
N GLU A 182 -2.37 -0.37 11.52
CA GLU A 182 -3.73 -0.38 12.06
C GLU A 182 -4.12 -1.73 12.69
N ARG A 183 -3.34 -2.79 12.43
CA ARG A 183 -3.52 -4.13 13.01
C ARG A 183 -2.58 -4.39 14.19
N ILE A 184 -1.72 -3.44 14.51
CA ILE A 184 -0.89 -3.44 15.72
C ILE A 184 -1.61 -2.61 16.79
N TYR A 185 -1.51 -3.03 18.05
CA TYR A 185 -1.90 -2.15 19.14
C TYR A 185 -0.97 -0.95 19.15
N PRO A 186 -1.51 0.25 19.32
CA PRO A 186 -0.76 1.51 19.21
C PRO A 186 0.43 1.61 20.17
N ILE A 187 0.52 0.78 21.20
CA ILE A 187 1.60 0.86 22.18
C ILE A 187 2.68 -0.13 21.78
N TYR A 188 3.90 0.39 21.71
CA TYR A 188 5.09 -0.44 21.66
C TYR A 188 6.07 0.03 22.72
N ILE A 189 6.84 -0.91 23.25
CA ILE A 189 7.92 -0.61 24.18
C ILE A 189 9.25 -0.89 23.49
N GLU A 190 10.13 0.11 23.57
CA GLU A 190 11.49 0.07 23.08
C GLU A 190 12.42 -0.19 24.26
N LEU A 191 13.17 -1.28 24.18
CA LEU A 191 14.17 -1.63 25.16
C LEU A 191 15.56 -1.60 24.51
N ASP A 192 16.54 -1.06 25.21
CA ASP A 192 17.94 -1.23 24.85
C ASP A 192 18.50 -2.43 25.62
N CYS A 193 19.23 -3.29 24.91
CA CYS A 193 19.92 -4.44 25.46
C CYS A 193 21.43 -4.23 25.25
N ASP A 194 22.19 -4.18 26.35
CA ASP A 194 23.63 -3.96 26.31
C ASP A 194 24.44 -5.26 26.08
N GLU A 195 25.76 -5.12 26.13
CA GLU A 195 26.72 -6.20 25.90
C GLU A 195 26.62 -7.35 26.90
N ASP A 196 26.23 -7.03 28.14
CA ASP A 196 26.07 -7.98 29.24
C ASP A 196 24.67 -8.60 29.25
N GLY A 197 23.82 -8.22 28.28
CA GLY A 197 22.43 -8.65 28.19
C GLY A 197 21.53 -7.96 29.21
N LYS A 198 21.99 -6.85 29.81
CA LYS A 198 21.15 -6.01 30.67
C LYS A 198 20.18 -5.26 29.76
N VAL A 199 18.90 -5.34 30.12
CA VAL A 199 17.81 -4.69 29.39
C VAL A 199 17.38 -3.45 30.16
N GLU A 200 17.25 -2.32 29.47
CA GLU A 200 16.72 -1.07 30.03
C GLU A 200 15.59 -0.56 29.14
N VAL A 201 14.53 -0.05 29.78
CA VAL A 201 13.45 0.62 29.03
C VAL A 201 13.98 1.93 28.49
N LYS A 202 14.02 2.04 27.17
CA LYS A 202 14.44 3.26 26.49
C LYS A 202 13.27 4.20 26.30
N ASN A 203 12.15 3.65 25.81
CA ASN A 203 10.96 4.43 25.46
C ASN A 203 9.69 3.59 25.56
N ILE A 204 8.58 4.24 25.93
CA ILE A 204 7.22 3.70 25.80
C ILE A 204 6.51 4.66 24.88
N ALA A 205 6.21 4.20 23.67
CA ALA A 205 5.65 5.04 22.64
C ALA A 205 4.24 4.58 22.28
N ILE A 206 3.39 5.58 22.05
CA ILE A 206 2.11 5.39 21.40
C ILE A 206 2.33 5.77 19.93
N SER A 207 2.25 4.78 19.04
CA SER A 207 2.18 4.98 17.61
C SER A 207 1.05 5.94 17.30
N GLU A 208 1.39 7.13 16.81
CA GLU A 208 0.44 8.12 16.29
C GLU A 208 -0.39 7.57 15.14
N HIS A 209 0.08 6.49 14.51
CA HIS A 209 -0.53 5.84 13.36
C HIS A 209 -1.56 4.76 13.76
N GLY A 210 -1.57 4.31 15.01
CA GLY A 210 -2.58 3.37 15.48
C GLY A 210 -3.95 4.05 15.56
N SER A 211 -4.98 3.47 14.95
CA SER A 211 -6.39 3.89 15.04
C SER A 211 -6.98 3.64 16.45
N LEU A 212 -6.31 4.18 17.44
CA LEU A 212 -6.53 4.02 18.88
C LEU A 212 -7.94 4.38 19.32
N LEU A 213 -8.55 5.30 18.58
CA LEU A 213 -9.76 5.99 18.98
C LEU A 213 -10.76 6.16 17.84
N GLU A 214 -10.43 5.75 16.62
CA GLU A 214 -11.41 5.73 15.53
C GLU A 214 -12.31 4.50 15.70
N ARG A 215 -13.18 4.52 16.71
CA ARG A 215 -14.56 4.13 16.41
C ARG A 215 -14.92 5.03 15.24
N SER A 216 -15.20 4.46 14.07
CA SER A 216 -15.80 5.25 13.01
C SER A 216 -17.00 5.94 13.64
N ASP A 217 -16.91 7.27 13.80
CA ASP A 217 -17.98 8.02 14.41
C ASP A 217 -19.28 7.62 13.70
N ALA A 218 -20.38 7.60 14.45
CA ALA A 218 -21.68 7.35 13.83
C ALA A 218 -21.83 8.34 12.66
N ALA A 219 -22.14 7.79 11.47
CA ALA A 219 -22.21 8.61 10.27
C ALA A 219 -23.15 9.80 10.51
N THR A 220 -22.64 11.00 10.26
CA THR A 220 -23.44 12.21 10.37
C THR A 220 -24.58 12.18 9.35
N PRO A 221 -25.70 12.89 9.57
CA PRO A 221 -26.77 12.97 8.57
C PRO A 221 -26.31 13.49 7.20
N ALA A 222 -25.25 14.31 7.15
CA ALA A 222 -24.65 14.75 5.89
C ALA A 222 -23.93 13.61 5.17
N GLN A 223 -23.13 12.80 5.89
CA GLN A 223 -22.47 11.62 5.32
C GLN A 223 -23.48 10.57 4.86
N LEU A 224 -24.60 10.38 5.56
CA LEU A 224 -25.68 9.48 5.13
C LEU A 224 -26.31 9.95 3.81
N ARG A 225 -26.58 11.25 3.66
CA ARG A 225 -27.05 11.81 2.37
C ARG A 225 -26.02 11.63 1.26
N SER A 226 -24.75 11.90 1.52
CA SER A 226 -23.70 11.62 0.53
C SER A 226 -23.59 10.14 0.18
N ALA A 227 -23.79 9.24 1.14
CA ALA A 227 -23.82 7.80 0.87
C ALA A 227 -25.03 7.40 0.00
N GLU A 228 -26.20 7.99 0.21
CA GLU A 228 -27.36 7.83 -0.69
C GLU A 228 -27.06 8.34 -2.10
N GLU A 229 -26.43 9.52 -2.22
CA GLU A 229 -25.99 10.08 -3.50
C GLU A 229 -24.99 9.14 -4.21
N TYR A 230 -24.00 8.62 -3.49
CA TYR A 230 -23.03 7.67 -4.04
C TYR A 230 -23.68 6.35 -4.43
N PHE A 231 -24.65 5.85 -3.65
CA PHE A 231 -25.40 4.65 -3.98
C PHE A 231 -26.17 4.83 -5.29
N VAL A 232 -26.91 5.94 -5.43
CA VAL A 232 -27.64 6.25 -6.66
C VAL A 232 -26.71 6.43 -7.84
N ALA A 233 -25.60 7.14 -7.67
CA ALA A 233 -24.61 7.35 -8.73
C ALA A 233 -23.94 6.03 -9.15
N GLY A 234 -23.56 5.18 -8.20
CA GLY A 234 -23.03 3.84 -8.47
C GLY A 234 -24.04 2.91 -9.14
N ALA A 235 -25.31 2.96 -8.75
CA ALA A 235 -26.38 2.18 -9.39
C ALA A 235 -26.66 2.62 -10.84
N ASN A 236 -26.23 3.82 -11.23
CA ASN A 236 -26.31 4.34 -12.59
C ASN A 236 -24.98 4.26 -13.35
N ASP A 237 -24.01 3.49 -12.84
CA ASP A 237 -22.67 3.35 -13.40
C ASP A 237 -21.97 4.70 -13.61
N ASP A 238 -22.18 5.68 -12.72
CA ASP A 238 -21.49 6.97 -12.80
C ASP A 238 -19.97 6.72 -12.76
N PRO A 239 -19.25 7.11 -13.82
CA PRO A 239 -17.86 6.71 -13.95
C PRO A 239 -16.95 7.44 -12.95
N VAL A 240 -17.41 8.54 -12.33
CA VAL A 240 -16.68 9.21 -11.24
C VAL A 240 -16.69 8.36 -9.98
N GLU A 241 -17.82 7.71 -9.68
CA GLU A 241 -17.93 6.87 -8.48
C GLU A 241 -17.06 5.62 -8.59
N ASN A 242 -16.91 5.06 -9.79
CA ASN A 242 -15.98 3.97 -10.01
C ASN A 242 -14.53 4.36 -9.66
N ILE A 243 -14.09 5.56 -10.02
CA ILE A 243 -12.74 6.05 -9.67
C ILE A 243 -12.62 6.20 -8.14
N ARG A 244 -13.61 6.80 -7.49
CA ARG A 244 -13.64 6.99 -6.02
C ARG A 244 -13.61 5.67 -5.28
N TYR A 245 -14.43 4.71 -5.73
CA TYR A 245 -14.48 3.36 -5.17
C TYR A 245 -13.11 2.69 -5.24
N TRP A 246 -12.46 2.67 -6.41
CA TRP A 246 -11.15 2.04 -6.55
C TRP A 246 -10.06 2.74 -5.75
N MET A 247 -10.11 4.08 -5.62
CA MET A 247 -9.19 4.82 -4.76
C MET A 247 -9.41 4.52 -3.28
N LEU A 248 -10.66 4.43 -2.83
CA LEU A 248 -10.98 4.05 -1.45
C LEU A 248 -10.52 2.61 -1.17
N ALA A 249 -10.81 1.68 -2.09
CA ALA A 249 -10.38 0.29 -1.99
C ALA A 249 -8.85 0.17 -1.98
N ALA A 250 -8.14 0.94 -2.80
CA ALA A 250 -6.67 0.97 -2.80
C ALA A 250 -6.10 1.47 -1.47
N ARG A 251 -6.68 2.53 -0.90
CA ARG A 251 -6.29 3.06 0.42
C ARG A 251 -6.57 2.04 1.53
N ASN A 252 -7.72 1.37 1.49
CA ASN A 252 -8.05 0.33 2.46
C ASN A 252 -7.13 -0.88 2.35
N ASP A 253 -6.78 -1.30 1.12
CA ASP A 253 -5.80 -2.35 0.90
C ASP A 253 -4.44 -1.97 1.48
N ALA A 254 -3.98 -0.74 1.26
CA ALA A 254 -2.70 -0.28 1.74
C ALA A 254 -2.66 -0.14 3.27
N ARG A 255 -3.70 0.49 3.86
CA ARG A 255 -3.74 0.86 5.27
C ARG A 255 -4.31 -0.23 6.16
N VAL A 256 -5.46 -0.80 5.79
CA VAL A 256 -6.20 -1.70 6.69
C VAL A 256 -5.82 -3.16 6.47
N ILE A 257 -5.64 -3.56 5.21
CA ILE A 257 -5.40 -4.96 4.85
C ILE A 257 -3.89 -5.26 4.79
N GLY A 258 -3.09 -4.32 4.30
CA GLY A 258 -1.65 -4.51 4.07
C GLY A 258 -1.35 -5.26 2.79
N ASP A 259 -2.33 -5.34 1.89
CA ASP A 259 -2.13 -5.90 0.56
C ASP A 259 -1.58 -4.81 -0.37
N TYR A 260 -0.28 -4.54 -0.28
CA TYR A 260 0.38 -3.52 -1.09
C TYR A 260 0.34 -3.85 -2.60
N ALA A 261 0.34 -5.12 -2.97
CA ALA A 261 0.17 -5.53 -4.35
C ALA A 261 -1.26 -5.21 -4.84
N GLY A 262 -2.28 -5.61 -4.08
CA GLY A 262 -3.67 -5.27 -4.32
C GLY A 262 -3.90 -3.76 -4.41
N ALA A 263 -3.35 -2.99 -3.46
CA ALA A 263 -3.41 -1.53 -3.45
C ALA A 263 -2.80 -0.91 -4.71
N ALA A 264 -1.61 -1.36 -5.14
CA ALA A 264 -0.95 -0.88 -6.35
C ALA A 264 -1.79 -1.17 -7.61
N LEU A 265 -2.41 -2.35 -7.70
CA LEU A 265 -3.28 -2.73 -8.81
C LEU A 265 -4.58 -1.92 -8.84
N LYS A 266 -5.21 -1.72 -7.69
CA LYS A 266 -6.44 -0.91 -7.54
C LYS A 266 -6.17 0.56 -7.85
N THR A 267 -5.03 1.10 -7.40
CA THR A 267 -4.56 2.44 -7.75
C THR A 267 -4.37 2.60 -9.26
N ALA A 268 -3.76 1.60 -9.92
CA ALA A 268 -3.61 1.61 -11.37
C ALA A 268 -4.96 1.55 -12.09
N ALA A 269 -5.88 0.69 -11.63
CA ALA A 269 -7.24 0.60 -12.17
C ALA A 269 -8.00 1.93 -12.06
N ALA A 270 -7.94 2.60 -10.90
CA ALA A 270 -8.55 3.92 -10.72
C ALA A 270 -8.01 4.94 -11.73
N SER A 271 -6.68 4.97 -11.95
CA SER A 271 -6.06 5.89 -12.91
C SER A 271 -6.45 5.57 -14.37
N GLU A 272 -6.57 4.29 -14.71
CA GLU A 272 -6.98 3.87 -16.05
C GLU A 272 -8.45 4.24 -16.32
N ILE A 273 -9.33 4.01 -15.35
CA ILE A 273 -10.74 4.44 -15.42
C ILE A 273 -10.81 5.96 -15.56
N LEU A 274 -10.07 6.74 -14.76
CA LEU A 274 -10.03 8.20 -14.89
C LEU A 274 -9.66 8.64 -16.31
N ILE A 275 -8.57 8.11 -16.86
CA ILE A 275 -8.07 8.49 -18.18
C ILE A 275 -9.06 8.09 -19.27
N LYS A 276 -9.56 6.85 -19.24
CA LYS A 276 -10.49 6.32 -20.25
C LYS A 276 -11.84 7.02 -20.21
N THR A 277 -12.43 7.19 -19.03
CA THR A 277 -13.68 7.93 -18.85
C THR A 277 -13.54 9.36 -19.34
N THR A 278 -12.47 10.06 -18.95
CA THR A 278 -12.29 11.46 -19.36
C THR A 278 -12.13 11.56 -20.88
N ALA A 279 -11.35 10.67 -21.48
CA ALA A 279 -11.19 10.64 -22.94
C ALA A 279 -12.53 10.31 -23.64
N GLY A 280 -13.27 9.33 -23.13
CA GLY A 280 -14.58 8.93 -23.65
C GLY A 280 -15.59 10.07 -23.63
N LEU A 281 -15.71 10.79 -22.51
CA LEU A 281 -16.60 11.95 -22.40
C LEU A 281 -16.24 13.07 -23.38
N LEU A 282 -14.95 13.37 -23.53
CA LEU A 282 -14.49 14.39 -24.48
C LEU A 282 -14.79 14.01 -25.94
N ILE A 283 -14.59 12.73 -26.28
CA ILE A 283 -14.91 12.20 -27.61
C ILE A 283 -16.42 12.26 -27.86
N TRP A 284 -17.22 11.78 -26.91
CA TRP A 284 -18.67 11.79 -26.98
C TRP A 284 -19.21 13.21 -27.20
N GLU A 285 -18.80 14.16 -26.36
CA GLU A 285 -19.22 15.55 -26.47
C GLU A 285 -18.80 16.18 -27.81
N GLN A 286 -17.61 15.85 -28.33
CA GLN A 286 -17.17 16.31 -29.63
C GLN A 286 -18.05 15.75 -30.78
N ILE A 287 -18.47 14.49 -30.71
CA ILE A 287 -19.34 13.86 -31.69
C ILE A 287 -20.73 14.51 -31.67
N GLU A 288 -21.26 14.79 -30.47
CA GLU A 288 -22.55 15.48 -30.31
C GLU A 288 -22.53 16.88 -30.95
N HIS A 289 -21.42 17.61 -30.82
CA HIS A 289 -21.26 18.91 -31.50
C HIS A 289 -21.04 18.80 -33.01
N GLN A 290 -20.54 17.66 -33.50
CA GLN A 290 -20.19 17.46 -34.90
C GLN A 290 -20.65 16.07 -35.38
N PRO A 291 -21.96 15.88 -35.63
CA PRO A 291 -22.52 14.56 -35.95
C PRO A 291 -21.89 13.90 -37.17
N GLN A 292 -21.33 14.67 -38.11
CA GLN A 292 -20.57 14.17 -39.25
C GLN A 292 -19.34 13.34 -38.86
N LEU A 293 -18.80 13.54 -37.66
CA LEU A 293 -17.68 12.75 -37.14
C LEU A 293 -18.12 11.35 -36.71
N ARG A 294 -19.41 11.11 -36.46
CA ARG A 294 -19.93 9.83 -35.91
C ARG A 294 -19.54 8.61 -36.74
N SER A 295 -19.58 8.71 -38.08
CA SER A 295 -19.18 7.60 -38.97
C SER A 295 -17.66 7.36 -39.01
N SER A 296 -16.86 8.41 -38.84
CA SER A 296 -15.41 8.29 -38.74
C SER A 296 -14.97 7.69 -37.40
N TRP A 297 -15.78 7.90 -36.36
CA TRP A 297 -15.53 7.39 -35.00
C TRP A 297 -16.19 6.05 -34.72
N SER A 298 -17.19 5.58 -35.47
CA SER A 298 -17.73 4.23 -35.25
C SER A 298 -16.66 3.15 -35.45
N SER A 299 -15.73 3.35 -36.39
CA SER A 299 -14.58 2.45 -36.61
C SER A 299 -13.31 2.87 -35.84
N LYS A 300 -12.99 4.18 -35.78
CA LYS A 300 -11.77 4.66 -35.10
C LYS A 300 -11.94 4.92 -33.61
N GLY A 301 -13.16 5.16 -33.15
CA GLY A 301 -13.49 5.48 -31.76
C GLY A 301 -13.48 4.26 -30.85
N GLN A 302 -13.92 3.12 -31.36
CA GLN A 302 -13.70 1.82 -30.71
C GLN A 302 -12.20 1.57 -30.52
N ALA A 303 -11.42 1.71 -31.59
CA ALA A 303 -9.97 1.60 -31.53
C ALA A 303 -9.35 2.64 -30.56
N ALA A 304 -9.93 3.84 -30.46
CA ALA A 304 -9.46 4.89 -29.57
C ALA A 304 -9.65 4.56 -28.09
N LEU A 305 -10.81 4.03 -27.67
CA LEU A 305 -11.01 3.63 -26.27
C LEU A 305 -10.26 2.36 -25.87
N SER A 306 -9.91 1.53 -26.86
CA SER A 306 -9.00 0.38 -26.69
C SER A 306 -7.52 0.77 -26.63
N MET A 307 -7.18 2.06 -26.85
CA MET A 307 -5.80 2.54 -26.71
C MET A 307 -5.29 2.43 -25.27
N ARG A 308 -3.97 2.36 -25.13
CA ARG A 308 -3.32 2.39 -23.82
C ARG A 308 -3.55 3.76 -23.17
N PRO A 309 -3.61 3.85 -21.82
CA PRO A 309 -3.81 5.14 -21.15
C PRO A 309 -2.80 6.23 -21.54
N SER A 310 -1.53 5.87 -21.79
CA SER A 310 -0.52 6.82 -22.27
C SER A 310 -0.80 7.36 -23.67
N GLU A 311 -1.40 6.55 -24.53
CA GLU A 311 -1.79 6.94 -25.89
C GLU A 311 -2.99 7.87 -25.83
N LEU A 312 -4.02 7.55 -25.02
CA LEU A 312 -5.18 8.40 -24.76
C LEU A 312 -4.80 9.78 -24.22
N ILE A 313 -3.84 9.84 -23.28
CA ILE A 313 -3.33 11.11 -22.78
C ILE A 313 -2.76 11.96 -23.93
N ALA A 314 -1.95 11.35 -24.81
CA ALA A 314 -1.27 12.06 -25.88
C ALA A 314 -2.23 12.46 -27.03
N SER A 315 -3.17 11.59 -27.40
CA SER A 315 -4.03 11.75 -28.58
C SER A 315 -5.36 12.46 -28.29
N VAL A 316 -5.89 12.36 -27.07
CA VAL A 316 -7.21 12.90 -26.70
C VAL A 316 -7.08 14.00 -25.64
N LEU A 317 -6.57 13.66 -24.45
CA LEU A 317 -6.61 14.59 -23.31
C LEU A 317 -5.76 15.84 -23.57
N SER A 318 -4.51 15.67 -24.01
CA SER A 318 -3.59 16.78 -24.24
C SER A 318 -4.09 17.77 -25.31
N PRO A 319 -4.55 17.34 -26.50
CA PRO A 319 -5.09 18.26 -27.50
C PRO A 319 -6.38 18.97 -27.07
N ALA A 320 -7.31 18.26 -26.42
CA ALA A 320 -8.61 18.81 -26.03
C ALA A 320 -8.49 19.79 -24.85
N LEU A 321 -7.83 19.33 -23.78
CA LEU A 321 -7.77 20.04 -22.52
C LEU A 321 -6.61 21.03 -22.43
N ARG A 322 -5.59 20.92 -23.31
CA ARG A 322 -4.35 21.72 -23.30
C ARG A 322 -3.61 21.60 -21.95
N GLY A 323 -2.46 22.27 -21.79
CA GLY A 323 -1.69 22.30 -20.55
C GLY A 323 -0.54 21.29 -20.51
N GLY A 324 0.01 21.06 -19.31
CA GLY A 324 1.21 20.24 -19.09
C GLY A 324 0.93 18.74 -18.99
N TRP A 325 0.96 18.03 -20.12
CA TRP A 325 0.75 16.56 -20.19
C TRP A 325 2.04 15.77 -20.39
N SER A 326 3.21 16.39 -20.15
CA SER A 326 4.50 15.74 -20.40
C SER A 326 4.71 14.58 -19.44
N SER A 327 5.05 13.41 -19.99
CA SER A 327 5.42 12.22 -19.22
C SER A 327 6.93 12.10 -18.97
N GLN A 328 7.71 13.11 -19.36
CA GLN A 328 9.17 13.09 -19.28
C GLN A 328 9.71 13.42 -17.89
N HIS A 329 8.93 14.13 -17.06
CA HIS A 329 9.39 14.59 -15.75
C HIS A 329 8.42 14.19 -14.65
N ASN A 330 8.94 13.61 -13.57
CA ASN A 330 8.14 13.14 -12.43
C ASN A 330 7.50 14.26 -11.59
N HIS A 331 7.94 15.52 -11.73
CA HIS A 331 7.28 16.66 -11.11
C HIS A 331 5.98 17.09 -11.83
N GLN A 332 5.72 16.55 -13.02
CA GLN A 332 4.46 16.75 -13.74
C GLN A 332 3.49 15.61 -13.40
N PRO A 333 2.18 15.86 -13.24
CA PRO A 333 1.22 14.82 -12.83
C PRO A 333 1.24 13.56 -13.71
N VAL A 334 1.34 13.72 -15.04
CA VAL A 334 1.43 12.59 -15.99
C VAL A 334 2.76 11.83 -15.85
N GLY A 335 3.86 12.54 -15.59
CA GLY A 335 5.16 11.90 -15.38
C GLY A 335 5.22 11.15 -14.04
N ALA A 336 4.63 11.72 -12.98
CA ALA A 336 4.46 11.06 -11.69
C ALA A 336 3.63 9.78 -11.84
N TRP A 337 2.45 9.87 -12.46
CA TRP A 337 1.60 8.70 -12.75
C TRP A 337 2.37 7.61 -13.52
N ARG A 338 3.08 7.99 -14.58
CA ARG A 338 3.85 7.02 -15.39
C ARG A 338 4.93 6.32 -14.55
N LEU A 339 5.63 7.06 -13.69
CA LEU A 339 6.72 6.54 -12.88
C LEU A 339 6.22 5.68 -11.72
N TYR A 340 5.30 6.20 -10.91
CA TYR A 340 4.90 5.59 -9.64
C TYR A 340 3.74 4.61 -9.79
N VAL A 341 2.88 4.77 -10.81
CA VAL A 341 1.69 3.91 -10.98
C VAL A 341 1.92 2.90 -12.10
N ALA A 342 2.10 3.37 -13.35
CA ALA A 342 2.14 2.48 -14.51
C ALA A 342 3.33 1.50 -14.46
N LYS A 343 4.53 1.97 -14.10
CA LYS A 343 5.70 1.09 -13.92
C LYS A 343 5.56 0.16 -12.73
N LEU A 344 4.99 0.62 -11.60
CA LEU A 344 4.78 -0.22 -10.42
C LEU A 344 3.82 -1.38 -10.75
N ARG A 345 2.66 -1.08 -11.35
CA ARG A 345 1.70 -2.09 -11.84
C ARG A 345 2.36 -3.11 -12.77
N ASN A 346 3.21 -2.65 -13.69
CA ASN A 346 3.92 -3.56 -14.59
C ASN A 346 4.90 -4.47 -13.84
N ARG A 347 5.64 -3.96 -12.84
CA ARG A 347 6.50 -4.80 -12.00
C ARG A 347 5.69 -5.83 -11.20
N VAL A 348 4.56 -5.41 -10.62
CA VAL A 348 3.68 -6.31 -9.83
C VAL A 348 3.16 -7.45 -10.71
N ILE A 349 2.52 -7.12 -11.84
CA ILE A 349 1.88 -8.12 -12.71
C ILE A 349 2.89 -9.01 -13.41
N HIS A 350 3.92 -8.40 -14.02
CA HIS A 350 4.81 -9.15 -14.91
C HIS A 350 5.99 -9.80 -14.18
N ASN A 351 6.40 -9.27 -13.02
CA ASN A 351 7.55 -9.78 -12.29
C ASN A 351 7.19 -10.38 -10.92
N GLY A 352 5.91 -10.41 -10.55
CA GLY A 352 5.48 -10.84 -9.21
C GLY A 352 6.05 -9.97 -8.09
N TYR A 353 6.38 -8.71 -8.40
CA TYR A 353 7.00 -7.79 -7.46
C TYR A 353 6.05 -7.50 -6.29
N ARG A 354 6.59 -7.47 -5.07
CA ARG A 354 5.87 -7.05 -3.85
C ARG A 354 6.25 -5.61 -3.52
N PRO A 355 5.35 -4.63 -3.73
CA PRO A 355 5.62 -3.23 -3.41
C PRO A 355 5.82 -3.02 -1.91
N SER A 356 6.60 -2.01 -1.54
CA SER A 356 6.66 -1.51 -0.17
C SER A 356 5.53 -0.52 0.13
N ALA A 357 5.29 -0.24 1.42
CA ALA A 357 4.28 0.76 1.81
C ALA A 357 4.57 2.17 1.23
N PRO A 358 5.83 2.69 1.24
CA PRO A 358 6.14 3.95 0.59
C PRO A 358 5.87 3.97 -0.92
N GLU A 359 6.18 2.89 -1.64
CA GLU A 359 5.92 2.83 -3.09
C GLU A 359 4.42 2.90 -3.42
N VAL A 360 3.58 2.24 -2.61
CA VAL A 360 2.12 2.32 -2.76
C VAL A 360 1.60 3.70 -2.37
N HIS A 361 2.14 4.30 -1.32
CA HIS A 361 1.81 5.67 -0.93
C HIS A 361 2.10 6.65 -2.07
N ASP A 362 3.30 6.60 -2.65
CA ASP A 362 3.69 7.43 -3.79
C ASP A 362 2.77 7.21 -5.00
N ALA A 363 2.36 5.96 -5.26
CA ALA A 363 1.42 5.64 -6.33
C ALA A 363 0.05 6.28 -6.09
N ILE A 364 -0.49 6.19 -4.87
CA ILE A 364 -1.78 6.81 -4.50
C ILE A 364 -1.69 8.33 -4.65
N CYS A 365 -0.64 8.95 -4.12
CA CYS A 365 -0.41 10.39 -4.23
C CYS A 365 -0.27 10.84 -5.70
N ALA A 366 0.40 10.04 -6.55
CA ALA A 366 0.51 10.34 -7.97
C ALA A 366 -0.84 10.27 -8.70
N VAL A 367 -1.76 9.39 -8.30
CA VAL A 367 -3.13 9.37 -8.85
C VAL A 367 -3.95 10.55 -8.34
N ASP A 368 -3.85 10.92 -7.05
CA ASP A 368 -4.52 12.11 -6.52
C ASP A 368 -4.08 13.38 -7.28
N GLN A 369 -2.78 13.55 -7.52
CA GLN A 369 -2.25 14.64 -8.36
C GLN A 369 -2.78 14.59 -9.80
N LEU A 370 -2.93 13.40 -10.38
CA LEU A 370 -3.49 13.24 -11.71
C LEU A 370 -4.98 13.61 -11.76
N VAL A 371 -5.76 13.21 -10.75
CA VAL A 371 -7.18 13.57 -10.60
C VAL A 371 -7.33 15.09 -10.53
N ASP A 372 -6.56 15.75 -9.66
CA ASP A 372 -6.59 17.20 -9.53
C ASP A 372 -6.19 17.90 -10.82
N HIS A 373 -5.13 17.42 -11.48
CA HIS A 373 -4.71 17.96 -12.77
C HIS A 373 -5.81 17.84 -13.83
N VAL A 374 -6.40 16.66 -14.01
CA VAL A 374 -7.49 16.43 -14.96
C VAL A 374 -8.66 17.35 -14.65
N ALA A 375 -9.05 17.46 -13.38
CA ALA A 375 -10.15 18.32 -12.95
C ALA A 375 -9.90 19.81 -13.21
N ASP A 376 -8.69 20.29 -12.92
CA ASP A 376 -8.30 21.68 -13.19
C ASP A 376 -8.29 21.98 -14.70
N ARG A 377 -7.78 21.04 -15.50
CA ARG A 377 -7.75 21.18 -16.95
C ARG A 377 -9.16 21.20 -17.54
N ILE A 378 -10.06 20.32 -17.09
CA ILE A 378 -11.48 20.32 -17.49
C ILE A 378 -12.13 21.65 -17.11
N ALA A 379 -11.99 22.10 -15.86
CA ALA A 379 -12.56 23.36 -15.39
C ALA A 379 -12.06 24.56 -16.21
N SER A 380 -10.77 24.58 -16.57
CA SER A 380 -10.18 25.62 -17.42
C SER A 380 -10.77 25.65 -18.84
N ARG A 381 -11.36 24.54 -19.29
CA ARG A 381 -11.93 24.34 -20.63
C ARG A 381 -13.44 24.11 -20.59
N ALA A 382 -14.10 24.38 -19.47
CA ALA A 382 -15.50 24.04 -19.23
C ALA A 382 -16.48 24.75 -20.18
N GLN A 383 -16.10 25.87 -20.80
CA GLN A 383 -16.91 26.50 -21.86
C GLN A 383 -16.95 25.69 -23.16
N LEU A 384 -15.88 24.94 -23.45
CA LEU A 384 -15.76 24.13 -24.66
C LEU A 384 -16.19 22.69 -24.45
N HIS A 385 -16.15 22.21 -23.21
CA HIS A 385 -16.57 20.87 -22.82
C HIS A 385 -17.52 20.91 -21.61
N PRO A 386 -18.65 21.65 -21.71
CA PRO A 386 -19.60 21.82 -20.60
C PRO A 386 -20.20 20.50 -20.09
N ARG A 387 -20.51 19.55 -20.98
CA ARG A 387 -21.12 18.26 -20.58
C ARG A 387 -20.11 17.42 -19.80
N THR A 388 -18.90 17.27 -20.34
CA THR A 388 -17.79 16.59 -19.65
C THR A 388 -17.50 17.22 -18.29
N ALA A 389 -17.48 18.55 -18.24
CA ALA A 389 -17.23 19.30 -17.01
C ALA A 389 -18.28 19.03 -15.92
N VAL A 390 -19.56 19.00 -16.28
CA VAL A 390 -20.65 18.74 -15.32
C VAL A 390 -20.66 17.29 -14.86
N ILE A 391 -20.45 16.34 -15.78
CA ILE A 391 -20.46 14.91 -15.43
C ILE A 391 -19.30 14.60 -14.48
N LEU A 392 -18.07 15.02 -14.80
CA LEU A 392 -16.88 14.65 -14.02
C LEU A 392 -16.71 15.43 -12.71
N LEU A 393 -17.07 16.72 -12.69
CA LEU A 393 -16.77 17.58 -11.54
C LEU A 393 -18.00 17.91 -10.70
N GLY A 394 -19.20 17.77 -11.27
CA GLY A 394 -20.43 18.26 -10.66
C GLY A 394 -20.42 19.78 -10.43
N GLN A 395 -21.50 20.28 -9.84
CA GLN A 395 -21.60 21.70 -9.50
C GLN A 395 -20.53 22.11 -8.48
N GLU A 396 -20.38 21.37 -7.38
CA GLU A 396 -19.45 21.71 -6.31
C GLU A 396 -17.99 21.77 -6.80
N GLY A 397 -17.55 20.79 -7.60
CA GLY A 397 -16.20 20.76 -8.14
C GLY A 397 -15.92 21.89 -9.13
N LEU A 398 -16.94 22.35 -9.86
CA LEU A 398 -16.85 23.51 -10.75
C LEU A 398 -16.90 24.84 -9.99
N GLU A 399 -17.70 24.96 -8.94
CA GLU A 399 -17.76 26.15 -8.08
C GLU A 399 -16.43 26.38 -7.37
N ARG A 400 -15.85 25.33 -6.78
CA ARG A 400 -14.53 25.36 -6.15
C ARG A 400 -13.43 25.86 -7.10
N ARG A 401 -13.59 25.63 -8.40
CA ARG A 401 -12.66 26.03 -9.48
C ARG A 401 -13.08 27.30 -10.22
N GLY A 402 -14.12 28.01 -9.77
CA GLY A 402 -14.62 29.23 -10.41
C GLY A 402 -15.12 29.03 -11.84
N ALA A 403 -15.50 27.80 -12.20
CA ALA A 403 -15.91 27.41 -13.55
C ALA A 403 -17.43 27.22 -13.69
N TRP A 404 -18.18 27.16 -12.60
CA TRP A 404 -19.63 26.88 -12.64
C TRP A 404 -20.41 27.88 -13.50
N GLY A 405 -20.16 29.19 -13.32
CA GLY A 405 -20.83 30.23 -14.11
C GLY A 405 -20.59 30.11 -15.62
N LYS A 406 -19.50 29.45 -16.04
CA LYS A 406 -19.19 29.22 -17.45
C LYS A 406 -20.04 28.11 -18.09
N VAL A 407 -20.55 27.19 -17.28
CA VAL A 407 -21.28 26.00 -17.74
C VAL A 407 -22.78 26.11 -17.50
N ARG A 408 -23.19 26.83 -16.44
CA ARG A 408 -24.59 27.00 -16.05
C ARG A 408 -25.49 27.45 -17.22
N ALA A 409 -25.03 28.39 -18.03
CA ALA A 409 -25.80 28.87 -19.19
C ALA A 409 -26.08 27.78 -20.23
N THR A 410 -25.17 26.81 -20.39
CA THR A 410 -25.35 25.67 -21.29
C THR A 410 -26.31 24.64 -20.72
N LEU A 411 -26.22 24.38 -19.40
CA LEU A 411 -27.13 23.48 -18.68
C LEU A 411 -28.59 23.94 -18.77
N ASP A 412 -28.84 25.23 -18.48
CA ASP A 412 -30.19 25.81 -18.45
C ASP A 412 -30.87 25.76 -19.83
N ALA A 413 -30.10 25.65 -20.92
CA ALA A 413 -30.61 25.65 -22.29
C ALA A 413 -30.93 24.24 -22.83
N ASP A 414 -30.19 23.21 -22.40
CA ASP A 414 -30.27 21.85 -22.99
C ASP A 414 -31.39 21.02 -22.32
N GLY A 415 -31.55 21.13 -20.99
CA GLY A 415 -32.59 20.44 -20.23
C GLY A 415 -32.53 18.90 -20.27
N SER A 416 -31.47 18.33 -20.85
CA SER A 416 -31.33 16.91 -21.13
C SER A 416 -30.43 16.20 -20.12
N ASP A 417 -30.69 14.92 -19.86
CA ASP A 417 -29.86 14.12 -18.95
C ASP A 417 -28.60 13.63 -19.68
N TRP A 418 -27.52 14.40 -19.55
CA TRP A 418 -26.23 14.10 -20.18
C TRP A 418 -25.58 12.82 -19.66
N ARG A 419 -25.86 12.40 -18.42
CA ARG A 419 -25.30 11.16 -17.88
C ARG A 419 -25.92 9.97 -18.57
N ASP A 420 -27.25 9.97 -18.70
CA ASP A 420 -27.98 8.91 -19.39
C ASP A 420 -27.55 8.79 -20.86
N GLN A 421 -27.45 9.92 -21.57
CA GLN A 421 -26.98 9.94 -22.96
C GLN A 421 -25.57 9.39 -23.14
N TYR A 422 -24.64 9.79 -22.26
CA TYR A 422 -23.28 9.28 -22.29
C TYR A 422 -23.24 7.77 -22.01
N ARG A 423 -24.01 7.30 -21.02
CA ARG A 423 -24.13 5.89 -20.69
C ARG A 423 -24.61 5.08 -21.88
N THR A 424 -25.74 5.46 -22.50
CA THR A 424 -26.26 4.78 -23.70
C THR A 424 -25.24 4.75 -24.84
N TRP A 425 -24.50 5.85 -25.04
CA TRP A 425 -23.43 5.90 -26.03
C TRP A 425 -22.28 4.92 -25.69
N SER A 426 -21.88 4.84 -24.42
CA SER A 426 -20.79 3.98 -23.97
C SER A 426 -21.15 2.49 -23.98
N GLU A 427 -22.39 2.13 -23.64
CA GLU A 427 -22.91 0.77 -23.72
C GLU A 427 -22.95 0.28 -25.17
N GLY A 428 -23.42 1.11 -26.08
CA GLY A 428 -23.41 0.80 -27.52
C GLY A 428 -22.01 0.62 -28.10
N LEU A 429 -20.95 1.06 -27.41
CA LEU A 429 -19.57 0.75 -27.77
C LEU A 429 -19.10 -0.58 -27.18
N ALA A 430 -19.53 -0.92 -25.96
CA ALA A 430 -19.18 -2.16 -25.29
C ALA A 430 -19.73 -3.39 -26.02
N ASP A 431 -20.99 -3.34 -26.47
CA ASP A 431 -21.63 -4.43 -27.22
C ASP A 431 -20.85 -4.79 -28.49
N VAL A 432 -20.33 -3.78 -29.19
CA VAL A 432 -19.54 -4.01 -30.40
C VAL A 432 -18.16 -4.60 -30.09
N LEU A 433 -17.58 -4.28 -28.93
CA LEU A 433 -16.29 -4.84 -28.49
C LEU A 433 -16.41 -6.28 -28.00
N SER A 434 -17.59 -6.75 -27.57
CA SER A 434 -17.81 -8.14 -27.16
C SER A 434 -18.08 -9.10 -28.31
N ASP A 435 -18.41 -8.58 -29.49
CA ASP A 435 -18.72 -9.37 -30.69
C ASP A 435 -17.50 -9.66 -31.58
N GLU A 436 -16.33 -9.10 -31.25
CA GLU A 436 -15.01 -9.39 -31.87
C GLU A 436 -14.17 -10.35 -31.01
#